data_AF-A0A2S1TZL2-F1
#
_entry.id   AF-A0A2S1TZL2-F1
#
_cell.length_a   1.000
_cell.length_b   1.000
_cell.length_c   1.000
_cell.angle_alpha   90.00
_cell.angle_beta   90.00
_cell.angle_gamma   90.00
#
_symmetry.space_group_name_H-M   'P 1'
#
loop_
_entity.id
_entity.type
_entity.pdbx_description
1 polymer ?
#
loop_
_entity_poly.entity_id
_entity_poly.type
_entity_poly.pdbx_seq_one_letter_code
_entity_poly.pdbx_strand_id
1 'polypeptide(L)'
;MCEECVIEVSPDRGNVTVESGFYPLNMKKCKNCQTFSNPKTTDYVNDETEDSSSITITYNHTCSKCNHLIASHEYTYQLNNGYHEYTMNCDLCGMGEANVSVLPVDPKKILESYS
;
A
#
# COMPACT_ATOMS: atom_id res chain seq x y z
N MET A 1 -6.23 12.22 -7.08
CA MET A 1 -7.01 11.10 -6.51
C MET A 1 -8.39 11.64 -6.12
N CYS A 2 -9.41 10.79 -5.90
CA CYS A 2 -10.79 11.21 -5.72
C CYS A 2 -11.33 10.88 -4.31
N GLU A 3 -11.34 11.89 -3.44
CA GLU A 3 -11.80 11.80 -2.04
C GLU A 3 -13.28 11.39 -1.91
N GLU A 4 -14.10 11.68 -2.92
CA GLU A 4 -15.53 11.32 -2.90
C GLU A 4 -15.79 9.87 -3.28
N CYS A 5 -14.80 9.17 -3.84
CA CYS A 5 -14.89 7.72 -4.09
C CYS A 5 -14.52 6.90 -2.85
N VAL A 6 -13.88 7.50 -1.85
CA VAL A 6 -13.35 6.82 -0.65
C VAL A 6 -14.08 7.26 0.62
N ILE A 7 -14.08 6.43 1.68
CA ILE A 7 -14.69 6.79 2.96
C ILE A 7 -13.84 7.80 3.70
N GLU A 8 -12.57 7.46 3.85
CA GLU A 8 -11.51 8.22 4.49
C GLU A 8 -10.32 8.29 3.52
N VAL A 9 -9.66 9.43 3.46
CA VAL A 9 -8.47 9.63 2.63
C VAL A 9 -7.27 9.09 3.40
N SER A 10 -6.55 8.16 2.79
CA SER A 10 -5.31 7.60 3.34
C SER A 10 -5.46 7.07 4.77
N PRO A 11 -6.40 6.13 5.01
CA PRO A 11 -6.62 5.60 6.36
C PRO A 11 -5.35 4.99 6.94
N ASP A 12 -5.15 5.14 8.25
CA ASP A 12 -4.02 4.49 8.93
C ASP A 12 -4.22 2.97 8.95
N ARG A 13 -3.18 2.24 8.53
CA ARG A 13 -3.16 0.77 8.44
C ARG A 13 -2.14 0.15 9.40
N GLY A 14 -1.51 0.96 10.25
CA GLY A 14 -0.41 0.53 11.11
C GLY A 14 0.66 -0.21 10.32
N ASN A 15 0.84 -1.50 10.64
CA ASN A 15 1.84 -2.36 10.00
C ASN A 15 1.33 -3.16 8.78
N VAL A 16 0.13 -2.87 8.28
CA VAL A 16 -0.42 -3.55 7.10
C VAL A 16 -0.01 -2.82 5.84
N THR A 17 0.95 -3.40 5.12
CA THR A 17 1.43 -2.95 3.81
C THR A 17 1.10 -4.01 2.76
N VAL A 18 0.46 -3.64 1.66
CA VAL A 18 0.13 -4.57 0.56
C VAL A 18 0.69 -4.08 -0.77
N GLU A 19 1.31 -4.99 -1.53
CA GLU A 19 1.83 -4.71 -2.87
C GLU A 19 0.74 -4.73 -3.95
N SER A 20 -0.42 -5.35 -3.67
CA SER A 20 -1.50 -5.54 -4.65
C SER A 20 -2.87 -5.61 -3.98
N GLY A 21 -3.92 -5.50 -4.81
CA GLY A 21 -5.31 -5.48 -4.36
C GLY A 21 -5.77 -4.08 -3.97
N PHE A 22 -6.93 -3.97 -3.34
CA PHE A 22 -7.46 -2.69 -2.85
C PHE A 22 -8.17 -2.90 -1.51
N TYR A 23 -8.36 -1.84 -0.71
CA TYR A 23 -9.09 -1.94 0.55
C TYR A 23 -10.60 -1.72 0.36
N PRO A 24 -11.43 -2.78 0.34
CA PRO A 24 -12.82 -2.65 -0.10
C PRO A 24 -13.70 -1.93 0.92
N LEU A 25 -13.33 -2.00 2.20
CA LEU A 25 -14.08 -1.34 3.27
C LEU A 25 -13.97 0.19 3.21
N ASN A 26 -12.92 0.73 2.57
CA ASN A 26 -12.77 2.18 2.37
C ASN A 26 -13.35 2.67 1.03
N MET A 27 -13.91 1.77 0.21
CA MET A 27 -14.50 2.14 -1.08
C MET A 27 -15.97 2.51 -0.90
N LYS A 28 -16.35 3.74 -1.32
CA LYS A 28 -17.76 4.14 -1.50
C LYS A 28 -18.21 3.69 -2.91
N LYS A 29 -18.94 4.55 -3.61
CA LYS A 29 -19.26 4.39 -5.04
C LYS A 29 -18.40 5.36 -5.86
N CYS A 30 -18.20 5.08 -7.13
CA CYS A 30 -17.49 6.03 -7.99
C CYS A 30 -18.29 7.33 -8.10
N LYS A 31 -17.67 8.49 -7.82
CA LYS A 31 -18.29 9.81 -7.97
C LYS A 31 -18.79 10.04 -9.40
N ASN A 32 -18.04 9.59 -10.41
CA ASN A 32 -18.33 9.88 -11.80
C ASN A 32 -19.52 9.08 -12.34
N CYS A 33 -19.52 7.75 -12.20
CA CYS A 33 -20.61 6.90 -12.72
C CYS A 33 -21.64 6.47 -11.68
N GLN A 34 -21.48 6.91 -10.42
CA GLN A 34 -22.37 6.62 -9.29
C GLN A 34 -22.59 5.12 -9.01
N THR A 35 -21.76 4.26 -9.60
CA THR A 35 -21.85 2.80 -9.49
C THR A 35 -20.81 2.30 -8.51
N PHE A 36 -21.20 1.34 -7.67
CA PHE A 36 -20.26 0.54 -6.91
C PHE A 36 -19.68 -0.53 -7.83
N SER A 37 -18.37 -0.51 -8.03
CA SER A 37 -17.66 -1.53 -8.81
C SER A 37 -16.25 -1.65 -8.27
N ASN A 38 -15.72 -2.87 -8.22
CA ASN A 38 -14.32 -3.09 -7.85
C ASN A 38 -13.42 -2.27 -8.80
N PRO A 39 -12.48 -1.48 -8.26
CA PRO A 39 -11.51 -0.79 -9.09
C PRO A 39 -10.62 -1.82 -9.81
N LYS A 40 -10.24 -1.49 -11.04
CA LYS A 40 -9.22 -2.23 -11.77
C LYS A 40 -7.86 -1.55 -11.56
N THR A 41 -6.81 -2.35 -11.63
CA THR A 41 -5.43 -1.87 -11.62
C THR A 41 -5.02 -1.44 -13.02
N THR A 42 -4.48 -0.23 -13.16
CA THR A 42 -3.89 0.30 -14.41
C THR A 42 -2.52 0.89 -14.14
N ASP A 43 -1.73 1.10 -15.19
CA ASP A 43 -0.43 1.79 -15.11
C ASP A 43 0.53 1.13 -14.12
N TYR A 44 0.54 -0.20 -14.10
CA TYR A 44 1.40 -0.97 -13.20
C TYR A 44 2.86 -0.85 -13.62
N VAL A 45 3.68 -0.40 -12.67
CA VAL A 45 5.13 -0.31 -12.78
C VAL A 45 5.72 -1.06 -11.59
N ASN A 46 6.70 -1.90 -11.86
CA ASN A 46 7.53 -2.56 -10.85
C ASN A 46 8.98 -2.21 -11.17
N ASP A 47 9.59 -1.47 -10.26
CA ASP A 47 10.98 -1.04 -10.30
C ASP A 47 11.75 -1.82 -9.23
N GLU A 48 12.50 -2.83 -9.65
CA GLU A 48 13.31 -3.68 -8.77
C GLU A 48 14.80 -3.47 -9.04
N THR A 49 15.61 -3.42 -7.99
CA THR A 49 17.06 -3.41 -8.15
C THR A 49 17.60 -4.79 -8.55
N GLU A 50 18.74 -4.82 -9.25
CA GLU A 50 19.37 -6.07 -9.72
C GLU A 50 19.68 -7.06 -8.58
N ASP A 51 19.90 -6.56 -7.37
CA ASP A 51 20.19 -7.32 -6.16
C ASP A 51 18.93 -7.66 -5.32
N SER A 52 17.74 -7.26 -5.80
CA SER A 52 16.46 -7.38 -5.10
C SER A 52 16.46 -6.80 -3.67
N SER A 53 17.39 -5.88 -3.38
CA SER A 53 17.46 -5.20 -2.08
C SER A 53 16.40 -4.12 -1.95
N SER A 54 15.85 -3.62 -3.07
CA SER A 54 14.74 -2.68 -3.06
C SER A 54 13.78 -2.91 -4.22
N ILE A 55 12.50 -2.71 -3.95
CA ILE A 55 11.41 -2.85 -4.91
C ILE A 55 10.45 -1.68 -4.69
N THR A 56 10.07 -1.00 -5.76
CA THR A 56 9.01 0.01 -5.77
C THR A 56 7.94 -0.38 -6.77
N ILE A 57 6.73 -0.60 -6.27
CA ILE A 57 5.55 -0.93 -7.08
C ILE A 57 4.63 0.28 -7.07
N THR A 58 4.29 0.78 -8.25
CA THR A 58 3.32 1.86 -8.42
C THR A 58 2.24 1.45 -9.40
N TYR A 59 0.98 1.76 -9.08
CA TYR A 59 -0.14 1.53 -9.98
C TYR A 59 -1.35 2.38 -9.61
N ASN A 60 -2.35 2.43 -10.49
CA ASN A 60 -3.56 3.21 -10.29
C ASN A 60 -4.78 2.33 -10.06
N HIS A 61 -5.63 2.71 -9.11
CA HIS A 61 -6.99 2.22 -8.98
C HIS A 61 -7.92 3.05 -9.85
N THR A 62 -8.44 2.45 -10.93
CA THR A 62 -9.41 3.10 -11.81
C THR A 62 -10.76 2.41 -11.73
N CYS A 63 -11.85 3.17 -11.83
CA CYS A 63 -13.20 2.61 -11.85
C CYS A 63 -13.38 1.72 -13.08
N SER A 64 -13.77 0.47 -12.87
CA SER A 64 -13.99 -0.51 -13.95
C SER A 64 -15.09 -0.13 -14.94
N LYS A 65 -15.99 0.81 -14.59
CA LYS A 65 -17.10 1.24 -15.46
C LYS A 65 -16.80 2.46 -16.31
N CYS A 66 -16.17 3.48 -15.73
CA CYS A 66 -15.96 4.77 -16.39
C CYS A 66 -14.49 5.20 -16.49
N ASN A 67 -13.55 4.32 -16.09
CA ASN A 67 -12.11 4.59 -16.07
C ASN A 67 -11.70 5.81 -15.22
N HIS A 68 -12.56 6.26 -14.31
CA HIS A 68 -12.24 7.35 -13.40
C HIS A 68 -11.11 6.92 -12.44
N LEU A 69 -10.06 7.73 -12.34
CA LEU A 69 -8.95 7.52 -11.41
C LEU A 69 -9.42 7.76 -9.96
N ILE A 70 -9.45 6.71 -9.16
CA ILE A 70 -9.86 6.73 -7.75
C ILE A 70 -8.67 7.09 -6.88
N ALA A 71 -7.61 6.29 -6.95
CA ALA A 71 -6.41 6.44 -6.13
C ALA A 71 -5.18 5.94 -6.89
N SER A 72 -4.01 6.41 -6.50
CA SER A 72 -2.71 5.87 -6.90
C SER A 72 -2.13 5.11 -5.72
N HIS A 73 -1.55 3.95 -5.99
CA HIS A 73 -1.00 3.06 -4.99
C HIS A 73 0.51 3.03 -5.18
N GLU A 74 1.22 3.32 -4.11
CA GLU A 74 2.66 3.20 -4.02
C GLU A 74 2.98 2.22 -2.90
N TYR A 75 3.81 1.24 -3.22
CA TYR A 75 4.34 0.27 -2.27
C TYR A 75 5.85 0.21 -2.47
N THR A 76 6.59 0.31 -1.37
CA THR A 76 8.03 0.22 -1.40
C THR A 76 8.50 -0.82 -0.40
N TYR A 77 9.42 -1.66 -0.84
CA TYR A 77 10.16 -2.60 -0.02
C TYR A 77 11.64 -2.27 -0.12
N GLN A 78 12.33 -2.26 1.02
CA GLN A 78 13.78 -2.09 1.08
C GLN A 78 14.40 -2.97 2.17
N LEU A 79 15.57 -3.53 1.88
CA LEU A 79 16.40 -4.24 2.85
C LEU A 79 17.48 -3.30 3.38
N ASN A 80 17.33 -2.86 4.63
CA ASN A 80 18.21 -1.86 5.22
C ASN A 80 18.74 -2.35 6.57
N ASN A 81 20.07 -2.38 6.72
CA ASN A 81 20.75 -2.72 7.98
C ASN A 81 20.22 -4.00 8.69
N GLY A 82 19.84 -5.02 7.92
CA GLY A 82 19.28 -6.27 8.47
C GLY A 82 17.81 -6.20 8.87
N TYR A 83 17.06 -5.24 8.34
CA TYR A 83 15.61 -5.14 8.48
C TYR A 83 14.96 -5.06 7.10
N HIS A 84 13.87 -5.81 6.94
CA HIS A 84 12.91 -5.64 5.88
C HIS A 84 12.01 -4.45 6.23
N GLU A 85 12.10 -3.39 5.44
CA GLU A 85 11.28 -2.19 5.56
C GLU A 85 10.23 -2.19 4.46
N TYR A 86 8.97 -2.06 4.86
CA TYR A 86 7.82 -2.02 3.97
C TYR A 86 7.07 -0.72 4.20
N THR A 87 6.75 -0.01 3.13
CA THR A 87 5.89 1.17 3.17
C THR A 87 4.80 1.05 2.11
N MET A 88 3.64 1.58 2.43
CA MET A 88 2.50 1.65 1.52
C MET A 88 1.84 3.00 1.66
N ASN A 89 1.54 3.64 0.54
CA ASN A 89 0.83 4.91 0.49
C ASN A 89 -0.23 4.90 -0.62
N CYS A 90 -1.50 5.04 -0.23
CA CYS A 90 -2.63 5.07 -1.16
C CYS A 90 -3.86 5.69 -0.50
N ASP A 91 -4.50 6.66 -1.16
CA ASP A 91 -5.73 7.29 -0.63
C ASP A 91 -6.88 6.32 -0.41
N LEU A 92 -6.93 5.22 -1.17
CA LEU A 92 -7.94 4.17 -1.04
C LEU A 92 -7.50 3.08 -0.04
N CYS A 93 -6.27 2.56 -0.17
CA CYS A 93 -5.81 1.43 0.63
C CYS A 93 -5.33 1.82 2.03
N GLY A 94 -4.82 3.05 2.17
CA GLY A 94 -4.27 3.60 3.39
C GLY A 94 -2.77 3.81 3.36
N MET A 95 -2.27 4.32 4.50
CA MET A 95 -0.85 4.42 4.80
C MET A 95 -0.47 3.34 5.79
N GLY A 96 0.62 2.63 5.53
CA GLY A 96 1.14 1.61 6.43
C GLY A 96 2.65 1.50 6.34
N GLU A 97 3.27 1.19 7.47
CA GLU A 97 4.71 1.04 7.60
C GLU A 97 5.02 -0.17 8.49
N ALA A 98 5.85 -1.08 7.99
CA ALA A 98 6.28 -2.25 8.74
C ALA A 98 7.79 -2.42 8.66
N ASN A 99 8.38 -2.79 9.80
CA ASN A 99 9.77 -3.19 9.89
C ASN A 99 9.87 -4.60 10.50
N VAL A 100 10.67 -5.46 9.88
CA VAL A 100 10.83 -6.85 10.32
C VAL A 100 12.30 -7.21 10.24
N SER A 101 12.89 -7.67 11.35
CA SER A 101 14.27 -8.13 11.34
C SER A 101 14.44 -9.32 10.39
N VAL A 102 15.57 -9.36 9.68
CA VAL A 102 15.98 -10.56 8.91
C VAL A 102 16.31 -11.74 9.83
N LEU A 103 16.57 -11.46 11.11
CA LEU A 103 16.94 -12.48 12.08
C LEU A 103 15.68 -13.19 12.62
N PRO A 104 15.79 -14.48 12.97
CA PRO A 104 14.66 -15.23 13.54
C PRO A 104 14.14 -14.64 14.85
N VAL A 105 15.02 -13.98 15.60
CA VAL A 105 14.70 -13.27 16.84
C VAL A 105 15.17 -11.83 16.68
N ASP A 106 14.22 -10.91 16.75
CA ASP A 106 14.49 -9.48 16.64
C ASP A 106 15.37 -9.00 17.81
N PRO A 107 16.60 -8.53 17.55
CA PRO A 107 17.52 -8.10 18.61
C PRO A 107 16.98 -6.92 19.43
N LYS A 108 16.18 -6.03 18.83
CA LYS A 108 15.61 -4.88 19.53
C LYS A 108 14.55 -5.35 20.53
N LYS A 109 13.70 -6.29 20.14
CA LYS A 109 12.68 -6.87 21.05
C LYS A 109 13.29 -7.60 22.24
N ILE A 110 14.45 -8.24 22.04
CA ILE A 110 15.20 -8.87 23.13
C ILE A 110 15.65 -7.79 24.13
N LEU A 111 16.27 -6.70 23.66
CA LEU A 111 16.75 -5.62 24.52
C LEU A 111 15.61 -4.91 25.28
N GLU A 112 14.46 -4.71 24.64
CA GLU A 112 13.27 -4.13 25.27
C GLU A 112 12.70 -5.00 26.39
N SER A 113 12.86 -6.32 26.32
CA SER A 113 12.39 -7.23 27.39
C SER A 113 13.25 -7.22 28.66
N TYR A 114 14.41 -6.57 28.63
CA TYR A 114 15.28 -6.36 29.80
C TYR A 114 15.13 -4.96 30.42
N SER A 115 14.25 -4.12 29.88
CA SER A 115 13.95 -2.77 30.40
C SER A 115 12.65 -2.78 31.21
#